data_AF-B7TIU4-F1
#
_entry.id   AF-B7TIU4-F1
#
_cell.length_a   1.000
_cell.length_b   1.000
_cell.length_c   1.000
_cell.angle_alpha   90.00
_cell.angle_beta   90.00
_cell.angle_gamma   90.00
#
_symmetry.space_group_name_H-M   'P 1'
#
loop_
_entity.id
_entity.type
_entity.pdbx_description
1 polymer ?
#
loop_
_entity_poly.entity_id
_entity_poly.type
_entity_poly.pdbx_seq_one_letter_code
_entity_poly.pdbx_strand_id
1 'polypeptide(L)'
;EGHGTGTATGDPIEARAIASVFQPGRTATEPLRIGSVKTNIGHTEATSGLASVVKVALALEKGMIPPSINYEKPNPKLALDDWRLKVATELEQWPVPAGGIRRASINNFGYGGANAHVIMEDAESWLPSVATRTGSSAVNGRSNGASVAANGGNRNPDGSGLLILSARDE
;
A
#
# COMPACT_ATOMS: atom_id res chain seq x y z
N GLU A 1 1.29 -5.23 -0.74
CA GLU A 1 0.77 -5.81 0.51
C GLU A 1 -0.17 -6.96 0.17
N GLY A 2 0.31 -8.19 0.33
CA GLY A 2 -0.48 -9.39 0.03
C GLY A 2 -1.48 -9.70 1.14
N HIS A 3 -2.49 -10.52 0.82
CA HIS A 3 -3.32 -11.14 1.84
C HIS A 3 -2.47 -12.03 2.74
N GLY A 4 -1.58 -12.85 2.16
CA GLY A 4 -0.37 -13.39 2.78
C GLY A 4 -0.61 -13.93 4.20
N THR A 5 -1.43 -14.97 4.30
CA THR A 5 -1.79 -15.63 5.56
C THR A 5 -0.79 -16.71 5.99
N GLY A 6 0.25 -16.97 5.20
CA GLY A 6 1.24 -18.00 5.50
C GLY A 6 0.78 -19.41 5.14
N THR A 7 -0.26 -19.55 4.31
CA THR A 7 -0.85 -20.85 4.01
C THR A 7 -0.04 -21.55 2.91
N ALA A 8 0.23 -22.84 3.08
CA ALA A 8 1.05 -23.61 2.14
C ALA A 8 0.47 -23.67 0.71
N THR A 9 -0.84 -23.49 0.57
CA THR A 9 -1.57 -23.51 -0.71
C THR A 9 -1.97 -22.11 -1.17
N GLY A 10 -2.45 -21.25 -0.27
CA GLY A 10 -2.93 -19.91 -0.64
C GLY A 10 -1.81 -18.98 -1.07
N ASP A 11 -0.68 -18.98 -0.37
CA ASP A 11 0.43 -18.08 -0.67
C ASP A 11 1.02 -18.30 -2.09
N PRO A 12 1.26 -19.55 -2.56
CA PRO A 12 1.64 -19.78 -3.95
C PRO A 12 0.60 -19.34 -4.98
N ILE A 13 -0.70 -19.50 -4.68
CA ILE A 13 -1.79 -19.09 -5.57
C ILE A 13 -1.81 -17.56 -5.68
N GLU A 14 -1.75 -16.86 -4.55
CA GLU A 14 -1.71 -15.41 -4.51
C GLU A 14 -0.48 -14.85 -5.24
N ALA A 15 0.72 -15.36 -4.94
CA ALA A 15 1.95 -14.90 -5.58
C ALA A 15 1.91 -15.10 -7.10
N ARG A 16 1.42 -16.26 -7.57
CA ARG A 16 1.25 -16.52 -9.00
C ARG A 16 0.24 -15.57 -9.64
N ALA A 17 -0.87 -15.27 -8.96
CA ALA A 17 -1.85 -14.32 -9.45
C ALA A 17 -1.25 -12.91 -9.59
N ILE A 18 -0.51 -12.44 -8.58
CA ILE A 18 0.23 -11.18 -8.63
C ILE A 18 1.20 -11.18 -9.82
N ALA A 19 2.00 -12.23 -9.97
CA ALA A 19 2.96 -12.35 -11.06
C ALA A 19 2.28 -12.28 -12.43
N SER A 20 1.15 -12.96 -12.63
CA SER A 20 0.46 -12.97 -13.92
C SER A 20 0.05 -11.58 -14.43
N VAL A 21 -0.14 -10.63 -13.51
CA VAL A 21 -0.53 -9.25 -13.84
C VAL A 21 0.70 -8.33 -13.89
N PHE A 22 1.62 -8.46 -12.93
CA PHE A 22 2.69 -7.47 -12.73
C PHE A 22 4.06 -7.90 -13.25
N GLN A 23 4.27 -9.16 -13.62
CA GLN A 23 5.54 -9.65 -14.17
C GLN A 23 5.85 -9.14 -15.59
N PRO A 24 4.88 -8.97 -16.52
CA PRO A 24 5.17 -8.41 -17.83
C PRO A 24 5.88 -7.04 -17.74
N GLY A 25 7.00 -6.89 -18.44
CA GLY A 25 7.81 -5.67 -18.44
C GLY A 25 8.77 -5.51 -17.25
N ARG A 26 8.75 -6.42 -16.26
CA ARG A 26 9.73 -6.40 -15.15
C ARG A 26 11.00 -7.18 -15.46
N THR A 27 12.11 -6.64 -15.00
CA THR A 27 13.44 -7.25 -15.10
C THR A 27 13.82 -7.96 -13.80
N ALA A 28 14.85 -8.82 -13.85
CA ALA A 28 15.38 -9.45 -12.64
C ALA A 28 15.97 -8.44 -11.65
N THR A 29 16.42 -7.27 -12.13
CA THR A 29 16.95 -6.18 -11.31
C THR A 29 15.86 -5.30 -10.71
N GLU A 30 14.63 -5.34 -11.24
CA GLU A 30 13.49 -4.54 -10.78
C GLU A 30 12.26 -5.39 -10.41
N PRO A 31 12.41 -6.39 -9.51
CA PRO A 31 11.30 -7.24 -9.12
C PRO A 31 10.28 -6.46 -8.27
N LEU A 32 9.01 -6.84 -8.39
CA LEU A 32 7.95 -6.30 -7.55
C LEU A 32 8.16 -6.73 -6.10
N ARG A 33 8.14 -5.76 -5.19
CA ARG A 33 8.19 -6.02 -3.75
C ARG A 33 6.85 -6.52 -3.23
N ILE A 34 6.90 -7.63 -2.52
CA ILE A 34 5.75 -8.24 -1.86
C ILE A 34 6.04 -8.43 -0.36
N GLY A 35 4.97 -8.48 0.43
CA GLY A 35 5.06 -8.62 1.89
C GLY A 35 3.67 -8.64 2.52
N SER A 36 3.61 -8.93 3.81
CA SER A 36 2.36 -9.00 4.58
C SER A 36 2.57 -8.53 6.02
N VAL A 37 1.74 -7.61 6.49
CA VAL A 37 1.70 -7.13 7.89
C VAL A 37 1.40 -8.25 8.86
N LYS A 38 0.74 -9.33 8.40
CA LYS A 38 0.38 -10.48 9.25
C LYS A 38 1.60 -11.21 9.80
N THR A 39 2.75 -11.07 9.14
CA THR A 39 4.01 -11.58 9.67
C THR A 39 4.43 -10.89 10.98
N ASN A 40 4.04 -9.61 11.16
CA ASN A 40 4.40 -8.80 12.32
C ASN A 40 3.37 -8.88 13.45
N ILE A 41 2.07 -8.91 13.11
CA ILE A 41 0.99 -8.75 14.09
C ILE A 41 -0.02 -9.92 14.09
N GLY A 42 0.23 -10.96 13.29
CA GLY A 42 -0.72 -12.05 13.09
C GLY A 42 -1.90 -11.69 12.20
N HIS A 43 -2.81 -12.65 12.02
CA HIS A 43 -4.01 -12.46 11.22
C HIS A 43 -5.13 -11.86 12.07
N THR A 44 -5.35 -10.56 11.97
CA THR A 44 -6.33 -9.83 12.79
C THR A 44 -7.77 -9.90 12.24
N GLU A 45 -8.08 -10.99 11.53
CA GLU A 45 -9.40 -11.30 10.94
C GLU A 45 -10.02 -10.10 10.21
N ALA A 46 -11.20 -9.63 10.66
CA ALA A 46 -11.96 -8.54 10.07
C ALA A 46 -11.16 -7.22 9.94
N THR A 47 -10.14 -7.02 10.76
CA THR A 47 -9.31 -5.80 10.75
C THR A 47 -8.05 -5.94 9.89
N SER A 48 -7.82 -7.10 9.26
CA SER A 48 -6.60 -7.35 8.46
C SER A 48 -6.44 -6.39 7.30
N GLY A 49 -7.55 -6.00 6.65
CA GLY A 49 -7.54 -5.00 5.59
C GLY A 49 -7.11 -3.63 6.10
N LEU A 50 -7.63 -3.19 7.25
CA LEU A 50 -7.27 -1.90 7.86
C LEU A 50 -5.79 -1.86 8.26
N ALA A 51 -5.27 -2.93 8.88
CA ALA A 51 -3.85 -3.02 9.22
C ALA A 51 -2.95 -2.92 7.98
N SER A 52 -3.38 -3.52 6.86
CA SER A 52 -2.69 -3.44 5.57
C SER A 52 -2.66 -2.02 5.01
N VAL A 53 -3.80 -1.30 5.09
CA VAL A 53 -3.91 0.11 4.70
C VAL A 53 -3.00 0.98 5.55
N VAL A 54 -2.99 0.81 6.87
CA VAL A 54 -2.13 1.57 7.79
C VAL A 54 -0.65 1.35 7.46
N LYS A 55 -0.24 0.09 7.25
CA LYS A 55 1.13 -0.23 6.84
C LYS A 55 1.52 0.47 5.54
N VAL A 56 0.66 0.40 4.52
CA VAL A 56 0.95 1.01 3.20
C VAL A 56 0.96 2.53 3.28
N ALA A 57 0.03 3.15 4.03
CA ALA A 57 0.01 4.59 4.25
C ALA A 57 1.33 5.08 4.86
N LEU A 58 1.79 4.42 5.94
CA LEU A 58 3.06 4.75 6.58
C LEU A 58 4.27 4.48 5.68
N ALA A 59 4.25 3.38 4.90
CA ALA A 59 5.33 3.07 3.96
C ALA A 59 5.46 4.12 2.84
N LEU A 60 4.33 4.61 2.32
CA LEU A 60 4.30 5.70 1.34
C LEU A 60 4.78 7.01 1.97
N GLU A 61 4.23 7.39 3.13
CA GLU A 61 4.59 8.62 3.85
C GLU A 61 6.09 8.68 4.18
N LYS A 62 6.68 7.55 4.60
CA LYS A 62 8.11 7.49 4.93
C LYS A 62 8.99 7.22 3.71
N GLY A 63 8.43 6.82 2.57
CA GLY A 63 9.20 6.40 1.40
C GLY A 63 10.08 5.16 1.68
N MET A 64 9.60 4.24 2.51
CA MET A 64 10.34 3.05 2.97
C MET A 64 9.44 1.81 2.93
N ILE A 65 10.00 0.66 2.54
CA ILE A 65 9.29 -0.63 2.56
C ILE A 65 9.75 -1.40 3.80
N PRO A 66 8.86 -1.62 4.80
CA PRO A 66 9.22 -2.35 6.00
C PRO A 66 9.35 -3.87 5.73
N PRO A 67 10.18 -4.58 6.52
CA PRO A 67 10.39 -6.01 6.35
C PRO A 67 9.13 -6.82 6.70
N SER A 68 8.90 -7.88 5.93
CA SER A 68 8.05 -9.01 6.32
C SER A 68 8.91 -10.02 7.07
N ILE A 69 8.56 -10.28 8.32
CA ILE A 69 9.37 -11.11 9.23
C ILE A 69 8.95 -12.58 9.16
N ASN A 70 9.63 -13.47 9.89
CA ASN A 70 9.37 -14.92 9.90
C ASN A 70 9.49 -15.58 8.51
N TYR A 71 10.33 -15.01 7.65
CA TYR A 71 10.63 -15.51 6.31
C TYR A 71 12.09 -15.97 6.26
N GLU A 72 12.33 -17.26 6.54
CA GLU A 72 13.67 -17.85 6.49
C GLU A 72 13.94 -18.59 5.19
N LYS A 73 12.98 -19.44 4.77
CA LYS A 73 13.08 -20.21 3.54
C LYS A 73 11.82 -20.05 2.71
N PRO A 74 11.91 -19.67 1.41
CA PRO A 74 10.75 -19.64 0.55
C PRO A 74 10.07 -21.01 0.48
N ASN A 75 8.75 -21.02 0.48
CA ASN A 75 7.98 -22.19 0.09
C ASN A 75 8.45 -22.65 -1.30
N PRO A 76 8.85 -23.92 -1.52
CA PRO A 76 9.37 -24.40 -2.80
C PRO A 76 8.42 -24.20 -3.99
N LYS A 77 7.12 -24.00 -3.73
CA LYS A 77 6.11 -23.71 -4.75
C LYS A 77 6.11 -22.23 -5.20
N LEU A 78 6.88 -21.36 -4.53
CA LEU A 78 7.04 -19.96 -4.90
C LEU A 78 8.25 -19.82 -5.83
N ALA A 79 8.01 -19.69 -7.13
CA ALA A 79 9.06 -19.40 -8.11
C ALA A 79 9.33 -17.89 -8.19
N LEU A 80 9.71 -17.27 -7.07
CA LEU A 80 9.78 -15.80 -6.91
C LEU A 80 10.68 -15.14 -7.97
N ASP A 81 11.86 -15.70 -8.21
CA ASP A 81 12.81 -15.18 -9.19
C ASP A 81 12.23 -15.21 -10.61
N ASP A 82 11.63 -16.34 -11.00
CA ASP A 82 10.96 -16.51 -12.30
C ASP A 82 9.77 -15.56 -12.46
N TRP A 83 9.06 -15.30 -11.36
CA TRP A 83 7.89 -14.42 -11.30
C TRP A 83 8.22 -12.94 -11.13
N ARG A 84 9.51 -12.59 -11.06
CA ARG A 84 9.98 -11.21 -10.80
C ARG A 84 9.34 -10.62 -9.56
N LEU A 85 9.18 -11.44 -8.52
CA LEU A 85 8.70 -11.04 -7.19
C LEU A 85 9.86 -11.14 -6.20
N LYS A 86 9.89 -10.23 -5.24
CA LYS A 86 10.86 -10.29 -4.13
C LYS A 86 10.16 -9.99 -2.82
N VAL A 87 10.33 -10.86 -1.84
CA VAL A 87 9.86 -10.59 -0.47
C VAL A 87 10.77 -9.54 0.15
N ALA A 88 10.20 -8.47 0.68
CA ALA A 88 10.96 -7.47 1.43
C ALA A 88 11.32 -8.03 2.81
N THR A 89 12.55 -8.51 2.98
CA THR A 89 13.04 -9.12 4.24
C THR A 89 13.82 -8.14 5.12
N GLU A 90 14.17 -6.98 4.57
CA GLU A 90 14.90 -5.91 5.24
C GLU A 90 14.16 -4.59 5.02
N LEU A 91 14.46 -3.60 5.86
CA LEU A 91 13.97 -2.24 5.66
C LEU A 91 14.70 -1.64 4.44
N GLU A 92 13.98 -1.39 3.36
CA GLU A 92 14.55 -0.85 2.12
C GLU A 92 13.95 0.51 1.76
N GLN A 93 14.77 1.36 1.14
CA GLN A 93 14.28 2.62 0.58
C GLN A 93 13.29 2.33 -0.55
N TRP A 94 12.18 3.06 -0.58
CA TRP A 94 11.23 3.01 -1.69
C TRP A 94 11.56 4.13 -2.71
N PRO A 95 12.27 3.81 -3.81
CA PRO A 95 12.61 4.81 -4.81
C PRO A 95 11.34 5.37 -5.47
N VAL A 96 11.36 6.67 -5.77
CA VAL A 96 10.36 7.29 -6.64
C VAL A 96 10.69 6.88 -8.08
N PRO A 97 9.76 6.25 -8.83
CA PRO A 97 9.98 5.92 -10.23
C PRO A 97 10.22 7.18 -11.07
N ALA A 98 11.06 7.09 -12.11
CA ALA A 98 11.30 8.21 -13.01
C ALA A 98 9.99 8.66 -13.68
N GLY A 99 9.58 9.91 -13.41
CA GLY A 99 8.31 10.47 -13.93
C GLY A 99 7.05 9.79 -13.36
N GLY A 100 7.17 9.05 -12.26
CA GLY A 100 6.07 8.31 -11.65
C GLY A 100 5.90 8.59 -10.16
N ILE A 101 4.92 7.93 -9.57
CA ILE A 101 4.54 8.05 -8.16
C ILE A 101 4.69 6.69 -7.48
N ARG A 102 4.98 6.67 -6.17
CA ARG A 102 4.97 5.40 -5.44
C ARG A 102 3.52 4.92 -5.37
N ARG A 103 3.33 3.65 -5.71
CA ARG A 103 2.01 3.00 -5.71
C ARG A 103 2.13 1.61 -5.10
N ALA A 104 1.19 1.28 -4.21
CA ALA A 104 1.06 -0.03 -3.62
C ALA A 104 -0.33 -0.61 -3.89
N SER A 105 -0.35 -1.91 -4.15
CA SER A 105 -1.58 -2.70 -4.11
C SER A 105 -1.72 -3.41 -2.75
N ILE A 106 -2.96 -3.53 -2.28
CA ILE A 106 -3.37 -4.26 -1.09
C ILE A 106 -4.37 -5.33 -1.50
N ASN A 107 -4.08 -6.59 -1.14
CA ASN A 107 -4.99 -7.72 -1.30
C ASN A 107 -5.59 -8.14 0.04
N ASN A 108 -6.89 -8.42 0.08
CA ASN A 108 -7.52 -9.05 1.23
C ASN A 108 -8.62 -10.02 0.81
N PHE A 109 -8.48 -11.30 1.16
CA PHE A 109 -9.36 -12.38 0.72
C PHE A 109 -10.06 -13.02 1.92
N GLY A 110 -11.39 -12.97 1.96
CA GLY A 110 -12.18 -13.58 3.01
C GLY A 110 -12.35 -15.08 2.77
N TYR A 111 -12.37 -15.88 3.84
CA TYR A 111 -12.59 -17.32 3.76
C TYR A 111 -13.90 -17.70 3.02
N GLY A 112 -14.94 -16.86 3.13
CA GLY A 112 -16.20 -17.02 2.39
C GLY A 112 -16.13 -16.73 0.88
N GLY A 113 -14.94 -16.43 0.33
CA GLY A 113 -14.71 -16.19 -1.09
C GLY A 113 -14.86 -14.73 -1.54
N ALA A 114 -15.25 -13.82 -0.64
CA ALA A 114 -15.27 -12.39 -0.95
C ALA A 114 -13.85 -11.82 -1.00
N ASN A 115 -13.51 -11.16 -2.12
CA ASN A 115 -12.17 -10.62 -2.37
C ASN A 115 -12.22 -9.10 -2.50
N ALA A 116 -11.22 -8.43 -1.95
CA ALA A 116 -11.01 -6.99 -2.11
C ALA A 116 -9.58 -6.69 -2.56
N HIS A 117 -9.43 -5.69 -3.43
CA HIS A 117 -8.16 -5.15 -3.89
C HIS A 117 -8.22 -3.63 -3.87
N VAL A 118 -7.19 -2.99 -3.31
CA VAL A 118 -7.07 -1.53 -3.24
C VAL A 118 -5.73 -1.10 -3.78
N ILE A 119 -5.71 0.02 -4.48
CA ILE A 119 -4.49 0.69 -4.95
C ILE A 119 -4.35 2.00 -4.17
N MET A 120 -3.19 2.21 -3.57
CA MET A 120 -2.83 3.44 -2.86
C MET A 120 -1.62 4.10 -3.52
N GLU A 121 -1.62 5.42 -3.52
CA GLU A 121 -0.60 6.24 -4.14
C GLU A 121 -0.07 7.27 -3.15
N ASP A 122 1.17 7.69 -3.39
CA ASP A 122 1.81 8.76 -2.63
C ASP A 122 0.99 10.06 -2.72
N ALA A 123 0.65 10.63 -1.57
CA ALA A 123 -0.14 11.85 -1.52
C ALA A 123 0.68 13.09 -1.93
N GLU A 124 1.99 13.11 -1.69
CA GLU A 124 2.83 14.28 -1.98
C GLU A 124 2.85 14.60 -3.48
N SER A 125 2.73 13.57 -4.33
CA SER A 125 2.60 13.75 -5.78
C SER A 125 1.26 14.32 -6.24
N TRP A 126 0.21 14.25 -5.42
CA TRP A 126 -1.14 14.73 -5.74
C TRP A 126 -1.49 16.06 -5.09
N LEU A 127 -0.79 16.42 -4.02
CA LEU A 127 -0.94 17.73 -3.41
C LEU A 127 -0.20 18.74 -4.30
N PRO A 128 -0.86 19.79 -4.81
CA PRO A 128 -0.14 20.95 -5.31
C PRO A 128 0.84 21.32 -4.20
N SER A 129 2.11 21.56 -4.53
CA SER A 129 3.13 21.95 -3.55
C SER A 129 2.60 23.12 -2.72
N VAL A 130 1.96 22.82 -1.59
CA VAL A 130 1.43 23.80 -0.68
C VAL A 130 2.69 24.35 -0.08
N ALA A 131 3.15 25.49 -0.60
CA ALA A 131 4.26 26.22 -0.04
C ALA A 131 4.06 26.20 1.48
N THR A 132 4.92 25.45 2.17
CA THR A 132 4.91 25.34 3.61
C THR A 132 5.08 26.76 4.11
N ARG A 133 3.98 27.41 4.48
CA ARG A 133 4.04 28.60 5.31
C ARG A 133 4.63 28.08 6.61
N THR A 134 5.92 28.31 6.79
CA THR A 134 6.63 28.24 8.06
C THR A 134 6.01 29.28 8.99
N GLY A 135 4.81 28.99 9.47
CA GLY A 135 4.18 29.65 10.58
C GLY A 135 4.17 28.64 11.70
N SER A 136 5.01 28.86 12.71
CA SER A 136 4.96 28.16 13.98
C SER A 136 3.53 28.21 14.53
N SER A 137 2.76 27.14 14.39
CA SER A 137 1.53 26.94 15.15
C SER A 137 1.78 25.82 16.15
N ALA A 138 1.89 26.22 17.42
CA ALA A 138 1.87 25.33 18.56
C ALA A 138 0.66 24.38 18.42
N VAL A 139 0.94 23.07 18.36
CA VAL A 139 -0.10 22.06 18.43
C VAL A 139 -0.58 22.01 19.87
N ASN A 140 -1.73 22.62 20.13
CA ASN A 140 -2.56 22.28 21.29
C ASN A 140 -3.85 21.65 20.78
N GLY A 141 -4.12 20.44 21.28
CA GLY A 141 -5.27 19.66 20.91
C GLY A 141 -6.63 20.31 21.24
N ARG A 142 -7.65 19.75 20.61
CA ARG A 142 -9.10 20.02 20.74
C ARG A 142 -9.61 21.29 20.07
N SER A 143 -10.20 21.13 18.88
CA SER A 143 -11.65 21.34 18.69
C SER A 143 -12.06 21.03 17.24
N ASN A 144 -13.24 20.42 17.13
CA ASN A 144 -13.99 20.19 15.92
C ASN A 144 -14.30 21.50 15.17
N GLY A 145 -14.38 21.41 13.84
CA GLY A 145 -15.19 22.31 13.03
C GLY A 145 -14.46 23.52 12.44
N ALA A 146 -13.65 23.29 11.42
CA ALA A 146 -13.45 24.30 10.38
C ALA A 146 -13.99 23.70 9.07
N SER A 147 -15.23 24.04 8.75
CA SER A 147 -15.82 23.83 7.44
C SER A 147 -15.00 24.60 6.41
N VAL A 148 -14.08 23.93 5.73
CA VAL A 148 -13.60 24.41 4.44
C VAL A 148 -14.73 24.16 3.48
N ALA A 149 -15.48 25.20 3.14
CA ALA A 149 -16.39 25.19 2.01
C ALA A 149 -15.54 24.85 0.77
N ALA A 150 -15.60 23.59 0.35
CA ALA A 150 -15.02 23.14 -0.91
C ALA A 150 -15.87 23.76 -2.02
N ASN A 151 -15.49 24.96 -2.45
CA ASN A 151 -16.03 25.52 -3.67
C ASN A 151 -15.53 24.64 -4.84
N GLY A 152 -16.47 24.29 -5.71
CA GLY A 152 -16.41 23.14 -6.61
C GLY A 152 -15.15 23.01 -7.47
N GLY A 153 -14.74 21.74 -7.65
CA GLY A 153 -14.17 21.24 -8.89
C GLY A 153 -12.69 21.54 -9.13
N ASN A 154 -11.79 21.02 -8.30
CA ASN A 154 -10.38 20.91 -8.69
C ASN A 154 -10.14 19.53 -9.32
N ARG A 155 -10.33 19.45 -10.65
CA ARG A 155 -9.91 18.28 -11.44
C ARG A 155 -8.44 18.42 -11.81
N ASN A 156 -7.67 17.35 -11.66
CA ASN A 156 -6.31 17.29 -12.18
C ASN A 156 -6.33 17.36 -13.73
N PRO A 157 -5.23 17.79 -14.37
CA PRO A 157 -5.15 17.89 -15.83
C PRO A 157 -5.32 16.55 -16.57
N ASP A 158 -5.23 15.42 -15.87
CA ASP A 158 -5.49 14.07 -16.39
C ASP A 158 -6.92 13.56 -16.13
N GLY A 159 -7.78 14.38 -15.52
CA GLY A 159 -9.17 14.03 -15.19
C GLY A 159 -9.34 13.20 -13.91
N SER A 160 -8.27 12.88 -13.19
CA SER A 160 -8.37 12.25 -11.87
C SER A 160 -8.84 13.27 -10.83
N GLY A 161 -9.71 12.82 -9.92
CA GLY A 161 -10.20 13.61 -8.80
C GLY A 161 -9.89 12.90 -7.50
N LEU A 162 -9.36 13.63 -6.52
CA LEU A 162 -9.23 13.14 -5.15
C LEU A 162 -10.62 13.01 -4.54
N LEU A 163 -11.15 11.78 -4.46
CA LEU A 163 -12.42 11.51 -3.80
C LEU A 163 -12.17 11.48 -2.28
N ILE A 164 -12.35 12.61 -1.60
CA ILE A 164 -12.35 12.64 -0.14
C ILE A 164 -13.68 12.04 0.33
N LEU A 165 -13.64 10.77 0.74
CA LEU A 165 -14.74 10.14 1.47
C LEU A 165 -14.80 10.75 2.88
N SER A 166 -15.57 11.83 3.04
CA SER A 166 -16.00 12.27 4.36
C SER A 166 -17.07 11.29 4.84
N ALA A 167 -16.72 10.39 5.75
CA ALA A 167 -17.73 9.73 6.55
C ALA A 167 -18.47 10.82 7.35
N ARG A 168 -19.74 11.03 7.02
CA ARG A 168 -20.67 11.70 7.92
C ARG A 168 -21.28 10.59 8.77
N ASP A 169 -21.07 10.66 10.07
CA ASP A 169 -21.89 9.88 11.01
C ASP A 169 -23.35 10.34 10.85
N GLU A 170 -24.26 9.40 10.65
CA GLU A 170 -25.70 9.58 10.95
C GLU A 170 -25.95 9.23 12.42
#